data_AF-E6SLF2-F1
#
_entry.id   AF-E6SLF2-F1
#
_cell.length_a   1.000
_cell.length_b   1.000
_cell.length_c   1.000
_cell.angle_alpha   90.00
_cell.angle_beta   90.00
_cell.angle_gamma   90.00
#
_symmetry.space_group_name_H-M   'P 1'
#
loop_
_entity.id
_entity.type
_entity.pdbx_description
1 polymer ?
#
loop_
_entity_poly.entity_id
_entity_poly.type
_entity_poly.pdbx_seq_one_letter_code
_entity_poly.pdbx_strand_id
1 'polypeptide(L)'
;MTRRDEPAGAGPAPVTGPGAGGDGAAQVAATGDVAAVVPAAGRSVRFGGGVNKVFRDLAGRPVLARSLAALAAAGVRRAVVALRPEDRPLWEEEVAPGLPPDLEVDLVEGGAEREDSVYAALARLAEGLRPPRWVLVHDAARPLARPELIRRVLEAARRHGAAVPAVPLGDTIKEVAAERGGDGDRVVQWVVATLPRHRLRAVQTPQGFAFDRLWEAHQEARRRGWRGFTDDAALLERLGVPVAVVPGDPANMKLTWPEDVAVAEHRLAAGDAEAGGATPVAAGPVGGGAAAAGAAAGPAPGPGGLLPPFRVGIGYDVHRIAAAAGRPLILGGVTIPGAPGLDGHSDADVVLHAAMDALLGAAGLPDIGHWFPPGDPRWAGAASSRLAAEVVALLRRHGWEPAQVDVSVVAEAPRLAPHVEAMRRSVAAALGLPAGAVGIKATTNEGLGFAGRREGIAALAVALIVACR
;
A
#
# COMPACT_ATOMS: atom_id res chain seq x y z
N MET A 1 -66.57 -29.20 14.59
CA MET A 1 -67.65 -28.32 15.08
C MET A 1 -67.04 -26.94 15.33
N THR A 2 -67.51 -25.92 14.56
CA THR A 2 -67.47 -24.45 14.77
C THR A 2 -66.11 -23.83 15.13
N ARG A 3 -65.35 -23.10 14.28
CA ARG A 3 -65.62 -21.86 13.48
C ARG A 3 -66.43 -20.77 14.18
N ARG A 4 -65.73 -19.68 14.57
CA ARG A 4 -66.07 -18.23 14.58
C ARG A 4 -64.72 -17.48 14.54
N ASP A 5 -64.32 -16.78 13.46
CA ASP A 5 -64.65 -15.39 13.03
C ASP A 5 -64.38 -14.38 14.16
N GLU A 6 -63.51 -13.35 14.08
CA GLU A 6 -63.26 -12.30 13.06
C GLU A 6 -61.83 -11.68 13.24
N PRO A 7 -61.43 -10.53 12.62
CA PRO A 7 -61.26 -10.25 11.20
C PRO A 7 -59.83 -9.80 10.82
N ALA A 8 -59.51 -9.87 9.53
CA ALA A 8 -58.28 -9.42 8.92
C ALA A 8 -58.16 -7.88 8.87
N GLY A 9 -57.10 -7.34 9.47
CA GLY A 9 -56.73 -5.93 9.36
C GLY A 9 -56.11 -5.62 7.99
N ALA A 10 -56.68 -4.61 7.33
CA ALA A 10 -56.27 -4.07 6.05
C ALA A 10 -54.80 -3.63 6.06
N GLY A 11 -54.01 -4.15 5.11
CA GLY A 11 -52.69 -3.62 4.79
C GLY A 11 -52.80 -2.24 4.13
N PRO A 12 -51.88 -1.31 4.38
CA PRO A 12 -51.90 -0.01 3.71
C PRO A 12 -51.59 -0.16 2.23
N ALA A 13 -52.43 0.49 1.41
CA ALA A 13 -52.31 0.62 -0.03
C ALA A 13 -51.01 1.36 -0.44
N PRO A 14 -50.48 1.09 -1.65
CA PRO A 14 -49.28 1.75 -2.14
C PRO A 14 -49.58 3.22 -2.46
N VAL A 15 -48.83 4.15 -1.86
CA VAL A 15 -48.89 5.56 -2.23
C VAL A 15 -48.10 5.75 -3.52
N THR A 16 -48.83 5.99 -4.60
CA THR A 16 -48.34 6.41 -5.91
C THR A 16 -47.59 7.73 -5.82
N GLY A 17 -46.37 7.79 -6.35
CA GLY A 17 -45.54 8.99 -6.38
C GLY A 17 -46.01 10.04 -7.39
N PRO A 18 -45.55 11.30 -7.28
CA PRO A 18 -45.68 12.26 -8.36
C PRO A 18 -44.45 12.21 -9.28
N GLY A 19 -44.73 11.94 -10.56
CA GLY A 19 -44.22 12.62 -11.76
C GLY A 19 -42.74 12.99 -11.84
N ALA A 20 -42.04 12.29 -12.74
CA ALA A 20 -40.82 12.76 -13.37
C ALA A 20 -41.08 13.97 -14.29
N GLY A 21 -40.19 14.96 -14.26
CA GLY A 21 -40.10 16.03 -15.26
C GLY A 21 -39.54 17.33 -14.68
N GLY A 22 -38.25 17.58 -14.88
CA GLY A 22 -37.61 18.85 -14.52
C GLY A 22 -36.11 18.72 -14.30
N ASP A 23 -35.36 18.68 -15.40
CA ASP A 23 -33.90 18.68 -15.45
C ASP A 23 -33.27 19.88 -14.70
N GLY A 24 -32.11 19.60 -14.08
CA GLY A 24 -30.98 20.53 -14.14
C GLY A 24 -30.98 21.71 -13.18
N ALA A 25 -31.11 21.49 -11.86
CA ALA A 25 -30.47 22.31 -10.81
C ALA A 25 -30.91 21.85 -9.41
N ALA A 26 -30.21 20.88 -8.81
CA ALA A 26 -30.35 20.58 -7.39
C ALA A 26 -28.98 20.40 -6.74
N GLN A 27 -28.41 21.56 -6.40
CA GLN A 27 -27.55 21.81 -5.25
C GLN A 27 -26.17 21.14 -5.21
N VAL A 28 -25.20 21.88 -5.74
CA VAL A 28 -23.89 22.03 -5.09
C VAL A 28 -24.16 22.39 -3.61
N ALA A 29 -23.96 21.42 -2.71
CA ALA A 29 -24.16 21.62 -1.28
C ALA A 29 -23.32 22.80 -0.81
N ALA A 30 -23.94 23.75 -0.10
CA ALA A 30 -23.25 24.89 0.50
C ALA A 30 -22.07 24.38 1.35
N THR A 31 -20.86 24.79 0.96
CA THR A 31 -19.57 24.33 1.50
C THR A 31 -19.37 24.65 2.99
N GLY A 32 -20.25 25.45 3.61
CA GLY A 32 -20.22 25.79 5.03
C GLY A 32 -21.09 24.94 5.96
N ASP A 33 -21.81 23.93 5.46
CA ASP A 33 -22.78 23.15 6.26
C ASP A 33 -22.15 22.02 7.08
N VAL A 34 -20.87 21.70 6.82
CA VAL A 34 -20.15 20.56 7.41
C VAL A 34 -18.80 21.00 7.96
N ALA A 35 -18.49 20.61 9.19
CA ALA A 35 -17.14 20.75 9.76
C ALA A 35 -16.60 19.39 10.23
N ALA A 36 -15.28 19.29 10.37
CA ALA A 36 -14.63 18.16 11.02
C ALA A 36 -14.07 18.55 12.39
N VAL A 37 -14.07 17.58 13.31
CA VAL A 37 -13.36 17.63 14.59
C VAL A 37 -12.33 16.51 14.61
N VAL A 38 -11.08 16.87 14.86
CA VAL A 38 -9.96 15.92 14.81
C VAL A 38 -9.19 15.95 16.15
N PRO A 39 -9.50 15.04 17.09
CA PRO A 39 -8.71 14.89 18.31
C PRO A 39 -7.33 14.31 17.99
N ALA A 40 -6.28 15.08 18.33
CA ALA A 40 -4.88 14.73 18.07
C ALA A 40 -3.97 14.88 19.31
N ALA A 41 -4.52 15.22 20.48
CA ALA A 41 -3.79 15.45 21.73
C ALA A 41 -3.41 14.18 22.53
N GLY A 42 -3.52 12.99 21.93
CA GLY A 42 -3.26 11.73 22.64
C GLY A 42 -1.77 11.48 22.90
N ARG A 43 -1.42 11.00 24.11
CA ARG A 43 -0.03 10.76 24.56
C ARG A 43 0.70 9.59 23.87
N SER A 44 0.06 8.88 22.94
CA SER A 44 0.65 7.77 22.17
C SER A 44 1.42 6.74 23.01
N VAL A 45 0.98 6.47 24.24
CA VAL A 45 1.68 5.65 25.26
C VAL A 45 2.04 4.23 24.78
N ARG A 46 1.21 3.66 23.90
CA ARG A 46 1.37 2.33 23.32
C ARG A 46 2.38 2.26 22.17
N PHE A 47 2.80 3.41 21.65
CA PHE A 47 3.64 3.53 20.46
C PHE A 47 5.13 3.68 20.78
N GLY A 48 5.47 4.05 22.04
CA GLY A 48 6.85 4.33 22.45
C GLY A 48 7.46 5.55 21.74
N GLY A 49 8.59 6.07 22.25
CA GLY A 49 9.45 6.99 21.48
C GLY A 49 9.25 8.50 21.62
N GLY A 50 8.47 8.99 22.60
CA GLY A 50 8.43 10.41 23.00
C GLY A 50 7.76 11.40 22.02
N VAL A 51 7.72 11.10 20.73
CA VAL A 51 7.07 11.90 19.68
C VAL A 51 5.65 11.40 19.42
N ASN A 52 4.67 12.31 19.33
CA ASN A 52 3.28 11.96 19.07
C ASN A 52 3.12 11.36 17.65
N LYS A 53 2.62 10.12 17.57
CA LYS A 53 2.56 9.33 16.33
C LYS A 53 1.81 10.00 15.17
N VAL A 54 0.92 10.95 15.46
CA VAL A 54 0.15 11.66 14.42
C VAL A 54 1.01 12.62 13.60
N PHE A 55 2.21 12.97 14.08
CA PHE A 55 3.20 13.77 13.33
C PHE A 55 4.24 12.92 12.60
N ARG A 56 4.24 11.60 12.84
CA ARG A 56 5.19 10.71 12.16
C ARG A 56 4.94 10.72 10.66
N ASP A 57 6.03 10.72 9.90
CA ASP A 57 5.97 10.50 8.47
C ASP A 57 5.35 9.13 8.15
N LEU A 58 4.43 9.13 7.21
CA LEU A 58 3.85 7.92 6.64
C LEU A 58 3.94 8.10 5.14
N ALA A 59 4.86 7.41 4.46
CA ALA A 59 5.06 7.53 3.00
C ALA A 59 5.22 8.98 2.48
N GLY A 60 6.00 9.83 3.15
CA GLY A 60 6.30 11.21 2.73
C GLY A 60 5.24 12.25 3.07
N ARG A 61 4.30 11.94 3.99
CA ARG A 61 3.36 12.90 4.55
C ARG A 61 2.98 12.52 5.98
N PRO A 62 2.90 13.49 6.92
CA PRO A 62 2.49 13.19 8.28
C PRO A 62 1.10 12.54 8.38
N VAL A 63 0.95 11.62 9.34
CA VAL A 63 -0.30 10.90 9.61
C VAL A 63 -1.51 11.85 9.76
N LEU A 64 -1.35 12.95 10.51
CA LEU A 64 -2.39 13.96 10.70
C LEU A 64 -2.74 14.69 9.39
N ALA A 65 -1.72 15.09 8.62
CA ALA A 65 -1.91 15.76 7.34
C ALA A 65 -2.67 14.86 6.34
N ARG A 66 -2.41 13.54 6.33
CA ARG A 66 -3.17 12.58 5.52
C ARG A 66 -4.63 12.50 5.94
N SER A 67 -4.90 12.42 7.23
CA SER A 67 -6.27 12.37 7.77
C SER A 67 -7.07 13.63 7.41
N LEU A 68 -6.44 14.81 7.48
CA LEU A 68 -7.06 16.08 7.07
C LEU A 68 -7.26 16.16 5.54
N ALA A 69 -6.29 15.70 4.76
CA ALA A 69 -6.41 15.66 3.30
C ALA A 69 -7.57 14.74 2.84
N ALA A 70 -7.79 13.62 3.51
CA ALA A 70 -8.92 12.73 3.24
C ALA A 70 -10.27 13.43 3.49
N LEU A 71 -10.41 14.15 4.61
CA LEU A 71 -11.59 14.95 4.93
C LEU A 71 -11.84 16.04 3.87
N ALA A 72 -10.80 16.76 3.46
CA ALA A 72 -10.89 17.78 2.42
C ALA A 72 -11.32 17.19 1.07
N ALA A 73 -10.72 16.06 0.67
CA ALA A 73 -11.10 15.34 -0.54
C ALA A 73 -12.56 14.86 -0.52
N ALA A 74 -13.13 14.59 0.66
CA ALA A 74 -14.54 14.28 0.84
C ALA A 74 -15.46 15.51 0.78
N GLY A 75 -14.92 16.72 0.68
CA GLY A 75 -15.65 17.99 0.56
C GLY A 75 -15.74 18.80 1.86
N VAL A 76 -15.05 18.40 2.93
CA VAL A 76 -15.00 19.19 4.17
C VAL A 76 -14.10 20.40 3.98
N ARG A 77 -14.61 21.61 4.28
CA ARG A 77 -13.85 22.86 4.12
C ARG A 77 -13.41 23.51 5.42
N ARG A 78 -13.93 23.05 6.56
CA ARG A 78 -13.57 23.52 7.89
C ARG A 78 -13.25 22.37 8.82
N ALA A 79 -12.13 22.44 9.53
CA ALA A 79 -11.77 21.48 10.56
C ALA A 79 -11.30 22.20 11.84
N VAL A 80 -11.55 21.58 12.99
CA VAL A 80 -10.95 21.98 14.26
C VAL A 80 -10.10 20.83 14.77
N VAL A 81 -8.80 21.10 14.97
CA VAL A 81 -7.84 20.10 15.46
C VAL A 81 -7.51 20.42 16.91
N ALA A 82 -7.69 19.43 17.78
CA ALA A 82 -7.32 19.54 19.19
C ALA A 82 -5.92 18.96 19.41
N LEU A 83 -4.96 19.83 19.71
CA LEU A 83 -3.54 19.50 19.90
C LEU A 83 -3.09 19.83 21.33
N ARG A 84 -2.01 19.20 21.76
CA ARG A 84 -1.34 19.63 22.98
C ARG A 84 -0.53 20.91 22.68
N PRO A 85 -0.39 21.85 23.63
CA PRO A 85 0.37 23.07 23.40
C PRO A 85 1.80 22.80 22.93
N GLU A 86 2.45 21.75 23.46
CA GLU A 86 3.82 21.36 23.08
C GLU A 86 3.95 20.82 21.65
N ASP A 87 2.85 20.36 21.03
CA ASP A 87 2.84 19.81 19.67
C ASP A 87 2.63 20.91 18.59
N ARG A 88 2.38 22.17 19.00
CA ARG A 88 2.13 23.28 18.07
C ARG A 88 3.31 23.57 17.11
N PRO A 89 4.58 23.56 17.54
CA PRO A 89 5.70 23.72 16.60
C PRO A 89 5.73 22.63 15.52
N LEU A 90 5.49 21.37 15.89
CA LEU A 90 5.43 20.24 14.94
C LEU A 90 4.26 20.39 13.95
N TRP A 91 3.14 20.96 14.38
CA TRP A 91 2.05 21.31 13.47
C TRP A 91 2.48 22.32 12.40
N GLU A 92 3.14 23.40 12.83
CA GLU A 92 3.56 24.49 11.94
C GLU A 92 4.63 24.03 10.94
N GLU A 93 5.54 23.18 11.37
CA GLU A 93 6.64 22.67 10.54
C GLU A 93 6.20 21.54 9.59
N GLU A 94 5.47 20.55 10.10
CA GLU A 94 5.25 19.29 9.37
C GLU A 94 3.86 19.20 8.72
N VAL A 95 2.83 19.76 9.36
CA VAL A 95 1.42 19.51 8.96
C VAL A 95 0.86 20.66 8.14
N ALA A 96 0.93 21.89 8.66
CA ALA A 96 0.33 23.07 8.05
C ALA A 96 0.78 23.33 6.60
N PRO A 97 2.07 23.20 6.24
CA PRO A 97 2.54 23.48 4.88
C PRO A 97 1.96 22.52 3.83
N GLY A 98 1.59 21.31 4.25
CA GLY A 98 1.07 20.27 3.39
C GLY A 98 -0.47 20.23 3.33
N LEU A 99 -1.19 21.17 3.93
CA LEU A 99 -2.66 21.13 3.93
C LEU A 99 -3.26 21.53 2.57
N PRO A 100 -4.42 20.96 2.19
CA PRO A 100 -5.19 21.45 1.06
C PRO A 100 -5.51 22.94 1.22
N PRO A 101 -5.32 23.77 0.18
CA PRO A 101 -5.45 25.23 0.28
C PRO A 101 -6.88 25.70 0.60
N ASP A 102 -7.86 24.82 0.41
CA ASP A 102 -9.28 25.07 0.59
C ASP A 102 -9.86 24.50 1.89
N LEU A 103 -9.00 23.95 2.76
CA LEU A 103 -9.35 23.49 4.10
C LEU A 103 -8.93 24.54 5.14
N GLU A 104 -9.91 25.24 5.72
CA GLU A 104 -9.72 26.12 6.88
C GLU A 104 -9.55 25.25 8.14
N VAL A 105 -8.43 25.43 8.86
CA VAL A 105 -8.17 24.68 10.10
C VAL A 105 -7.98 25.62 11.28
N ASP A 106 -8.84 25.45 12.28
CA ASP A 106 -8.68 26.05 13.61
C ASP A 106 -7.97 25.08 14.56
N LEU A 107 -7.11 25.61 15.43
CA LEU A 107 -6.45 24.85 16.48
C LEU A 107 -7.04 25.18 17.85
N VAL A 108 -7.28 24.15 18.65
CA VAL A 108 -7.65 24.26 20.06
C VAL A 108 -6.70 23.43 20.93
N GLU A 109 -6.62 23.77 22.21
CA GLU A 109 -5.94 22.94 23.20
C GLU A 109 -6.77 21.68 23.48
N GLY A 110 -6.16 20.51 23.33
CA GLY A 110 -6.77 19.23 23.67
C GLY A 110 -6.73 18.96 25.18
N GLY A 111 -7.68 18.15 25.65
CA GLY A 111 -7.78 17.77 27.06
C GLY A 111 -7.07 16.46 27.41
N ALA A 112 -7.24 16.02 28.66
CA ALA A 112 -6.61 14.81 29.19
C ALA A 112 -7.09 13.54 28.48
N GLU A 113 -8.38 13.47 28.20
CA GLU A 113 -9.02 12.36 27.49
C GLU A 113 -9.45 12.75 26.06
N ARG A 114 -9.76 11.74 25.24
CA ARG A 114 -10.27 11.96 23.87
C ARG A 114 -11.54 12.81 23.88
N GLU A 115 -12.45 12.54 24.81
CA GLU A 115 -13.74 13.25 24.94
C GLU A 115 -13.55 14.74 25.25
N ASP A 116 -12.57 15.11 26.08
CA ASP A 116 -12.28 16.51 26.39
C ASP A 116 -11.74 17.27 25.17
N SER A 117 -10.89 16.60 24.38
CA SER A 117 -10.35 17.16 23.14
C SER A 117 -11.45 17.40 22.10
N VAL A 118 -12.40 16.47 21.97
CA VAL A 118 -13.57 16.63 21.10
C VAL A 118 -14.46 17.76 21.60
N TYR A 119 -14.73 17.83 22.91
CA TYR A 119 -15.51 18.92 23.50
C TYR A 119 -14.94 20.30 23.18
N ALA A 120 -13.63 20.50 23.39
CA ALA A 120 -12.97 21.78 23.12
C ALA A 120 -13.12 22.20 21.65
N ALA A 121 -13.00 21.25 20.73
CA ALA A 121 -13.16 21.49 19.30
C ALA A 121 -14.62 21.81 18.92
N LEU A 122 -15.60 21.11 19.52
CA LEU A 122 -17.02 21.42 19.31
C LEU A 122 -17.40 22.78 19.89
N ALA A 123 -16.86 23.16 21.05
CA ALA A 123 -17.07 24.47 21.66
C ALA A 123 -16.59 25.59 20.73
N ARG A 124 -15.40 25.42 20.13
CA ARG A 124 -14.86 26.38 19.14
C ARG A 124 -15.72 26.51 17.88
N LEU A 125 -16.38 25.42 17.46
CA LEU A 125 -17.37 25.47 16.37
C LEU A 125 -18.66 26.19 16.80
N ALA A 126 -19.09 26.00 18.05
CA ALA A 126 -20.29 26.63 18.61
C ALA A 126 -20.15 28.15 18.81
N GLU A 127 -18.94 28.64 19.04
CA GLU A 127 -18.63 30.09 19.14
C GLU A 127 -18.80 30.85 17.81
N GLY A 128 -18.81 30.15 16.67
CA GLY A 128 -18.95 30.76 15.36
C GLY A 128 -20.33 31.39 15.13
N LEU A 129 -20.39 32.52 14.41
CA LEU A 129 -21.65 33.19 14.02
C LEU A 129 -22.63 32.29 13.25
N ARG A 130 -22.13 31.22 12.61
CA ARG A 130 -22.91 30.16 11.99
C ARG A 130 -22.25 28.81 12.30
N PRO A 131 -22.68 28.09 13.35
CA PRO A 131 -22.24 26.73 13.60
C PRO A 131 -22.62 25.82 12.41
N PRO A 132 -21.83 24.76 12.14
CA PRO A 132 -22.16 23.84 11.07
C PRO A 132 -23.43 23.05 11.42
N ARG A 133 -24.17 22.58 10.42
CA ARG A 133 -25.30 21.67 10.66
C ARG A 133 -24.84 20.24 10.92
N TRP A 134 -23.74 19.84 10.28
CA TRP A 134 -23.17 18.50 10.38
C TRP A 134 -21.73 18.55 10.85
N VAL A 135 -21.36 17.58 11.68
CA VAL A 135 -19.99 17.43 12.15
C VAL A 135 -19.51 16.00 11.93
N LEU A 136 -18.27 15.88 11.46
CA LEU A 136 -17.54 14.62 11.35
C LEU A 136 -16.46 14.57 12.41
N VAL A 137 -16.55 13.65 13.37
CA VAL A 137 -15.47 13.41 14.33
C VAL A 137 -14.56 12.32 13.78
N HIS A 138 -13.30 12.65 13.51
CA HIS A 138 -12.34 11.74 12.88
C HIS A 138 -11.06 11.60 13.70
N ASP A 139 -10.61 10.38 13.92
CA ASP A 139 -9.39 10.13 14.68
C ASP A 139 -8.19 10.51 13.82
N ALA A 140 -7.31 11.38 14.31
CA ALA A 140 -6.06 11.75 13.63
C ALA A 140 -5.16 10.55 13.27
N ALA A 141 -5.32 9.43 13.98
CA ALA A 141 -4.55 8.21 13.78
C ALA A 141 -5.17 7.26 12.72
N ARG A 142 -6.11 7.72 11.88
CA ARG A 142 -6.72 6.95 10.79
C ARG A 142 -6.40 7.57 9.41
N PRO A 143 -5.12 7.55 8.99
CA PRO A 143 -4.68 8.24 7.77
C PRO A 143 -5.16 7.58 6.46
N LEU A 144 -5.84 6.42 6.55
CA LEU A 144 -6.25 5.60 5.40
C LEU A 144 -7.76 5.70 5.10
N ALA A 145 -8.47 6.63 5.72
CA ALA A 145 -9.87 6.87 5.41
C ALA A 145 -10.01 7.37 3.97
N ARG A 146 -10.73 6.61 3.13
CA ARG A 146 -11.01 7.02 1.74
C ARG A 146 -12.15 8.04 1.68
N PRO A 147 -12.12 9.01 0.76
CA PRO A 147 -13.18 10.01 0.63
C PRO A 147 -14.59 9.40 0.49
N GLU A 148 -14.70 8.24 -0.15
CA GLU A 148 -15.96 7.51 -0.37
C GLU A 148 -16.56 7.01 0.95
N LEU A 149 -15.72 6.58 1.90
CA LEU A 149 -16.17 6.20 3.24
C LEU A 149 -16.71 7.42 3.98
N ILE A 150 -15.99 8.55 3.91
CA ILE A 150 -16.34 9.79 4.60
C ILE A 150 -17.68 10.33 4.06
N ARG A 151 -17.86 10.37 2.73
CA ARG A 151 -19.11 10.79 2.09
C ARG A 151 -20.29 9.89 2.48
N ARG A 152 -20.08 8.57 2.50
CA ARG A 152 -21.10 7.60 2.94
C ARG A 152 -21.58 7.84 4.38
N VAL A 153 -20.65 8.10 5.30
CA VAL A 153 -20.98 8.43 6.68
C VAL A 153 -21.77 9.74 6.75
N LEU A 154 -21.32 10.78 6.04
CA LEU A 154 -22.00 12.07 6.01
C LEU A 154 -23.42 11.98 5.45
N GLU A 155 -23.61 11.24 4.35
CA GLU A 155 -24.93 11.01 3.75
C GLU A 155 -25.88 10.24 4.67
N ALA A 156 -25.37 9.27 5.44
CA ALA A 156 -26.17 8.55 6.42
C ALA A 156 -26.50 9.42 7.63
N ALA A 157 -25.55 10.22 8.13
CA ALA A 157 -25.80 11.21 9.18
C ALA A 157 -26.87 12.21 8.74
N ARG A 158 -26.81 12.70 7.50
CA ARG A 158 -27.81 13.60 6.90
C ARG A 158 -29.23 13.02 6.91
N ARG A 159 -29.35 11.70 6.72
CA ARG A 159 -30.63 10.99 6.70
C ARG A 159 -31.14 10.60 8.09
N HIS A 160 -30.25 10.25 9.00
CA HIS A 160 -30.60 9.59 10.26
C HIS A 160 -30.23 10.39 11.52
N GLY A 161 -29.62 11.56 11.37
CA GLY A 161 -29.13 12.41 12.46
C GLY A 161 -27.76 11.99 13.01
N ALA A 162 -27.43 10.69 12.98
CA ALA A 162 -26.14 10.17 13.40
C ALA A 162 -25.76 8.90 12.63
N ALA A 163 -24.49 8.74 12.30
CA ALA A 163 -23.99 7.56 11.62
C ALA A 163 -22.53 7.22 11.97
N VAL A 164 -22.23 5.93 12.07
CA VAL A 164 -20.87 5.41 12.23
C VAL A 164 -20.54 4.35 11.18
N PRO A 165 -19.31 4.34 10.64
CA PRO A 165 -18.82 3.24 9.82
C PRO A 165 -18.40 2.08 10.71
N ALA A 166 -18.76 0.86 10.34
CA ALA A 166 -18.34 -0.32 11.09
C ALA A 166 -18.05 -1.52 10.19
N VAL A 167 -17.07 -2.34 10.59
CA VAL A 167 -16.66 -3.56 9.87
C VAL A 167 -17.05 -4.82 10.63
N PRO A 168 -17.38 -5.93 9.93
CA PRO A 168 -17.63 -7.22 10.58
C PRO A 168 -16.36 -7.75 11.26
N LEU A 169 -16.54 -8.54 12.31
CA LEU A 169 -15.45 -9.16 13.07
C LEU A 169 -15.12 -10.54 12.47
N GLY A 170 -13.87 -10.72 12.04
CA GLY A 170 -13.37 -11.97 11.48
C GLY A 170 -13.04 -13.04 12.53
N ASP A 171 -12.58 -12.60 13.70
CA ASP A 171 -12.13 -13.48 14.78
C ASP A 171 -13.27 -13.86 15.75
N THR A 172 -13.01 -14.86 16.59
CA THR A 172 -13.88 -15.18 17.72
C THR A 172 -13.67 -14.15 18.83
N ILE A 173 -14.76 -13.54 19.31
CA ILE A 173 -14.68 -12.50 20.34
C ILE A 173 -14.97 -13.09 21.72
N LYS A 174 -14.07 -12.85 22.66
CA LYS A 174 -14.22 -13.24 24.07
C LYS A 174 -14.44 -12.00 24.92
N GLU A 175 -15.43 -12.07 25.82
CA GLU A 175 -15.49 -11.20 26.98
C GLU A 175 -14.55 -11.75 28.04
N VAL A 176 -13.74 -10.90 28.67
CA VAL A 176 -12.71 -11.32 29.64
C VAL A 176 -12.78 -10.50 30.92
N ALA A 177 -12.46 -11.13 32.05
CA ALA A 177 -12.32 -10.49 33.35
C ALA A 177 -10.87 -10.60 33.83
N ALA A 178 -10.34 -9.50 34.37
CA ALA A 178 -8.99 -9.47 34.91
C ALA A 178 -8.99 -9.83 36.41
N GLU A 179 -8.07 -10.70 36.81
CA GLU A 179 -7.78 -11.03 38.20
C GLU A 179 -6.31 -10.70 38.49
N ARG A 180 -6.06 -9.96 39.58
CA ARG A 180 -4.69 -9.70 40.05
C ARG A 180 -4.23 -10.90 40.86
N GLY A 181 -3.14 -11.54 40.45
CA GLY A 181 -2.51 -12.60 41.23
C GLY A 181 -2.00 -12.08 42.58
N GLY A 182 -1.91 -12.95 43.59
CA GLY A 182 -1.51 -12.60 44.96
C GLY A 182 -0.12 -11.96 45.12
N ASP A 183 0.72 -12.01 44.09
CA ASP A 183 2.07 -11.41 44.05
C ASP A 183 2.08 -9.99 43.42
N GLY A 184 0.92 -9.38 43.22
CA GLY A 184 0.75 -7.95 42.85
C GLY A 184 1.08 -7.58 41.40
N ASP A 185 1.97 -8.31 40.72
CA ASP A 185 2.57 -7.88 39.45
C ASP A 185 2.02 -8.60 38.21
N ARG A 186 1.35 -9.75 38.39
CA ARG A 186 0.75 -10.52 37.28
C ARG A 186 -0.76 -10.36 37.23
N VAL A 187 -1.25 -9.82 36.10
CA VAL A 187 -2.69 -9.80 35.76
C VAL A 187 -2.99 -11.04 34.90
N VAL A 188 -3.85 -11.91 35.38
CA VAL A 188 -4.41 -13.03 34.59
C VAL A 188 -5.76 -12.59 34.07
N GLN A 189 -6.08 -12.94 32.81
CA GLN A 189 -7.40 -12.70 32.23
C GLN A 189 -8.13 -14.03 32.04
N TRP A 190 -9.37 -14.08 32.52
CA TRP A 190 -10.25 -15.25 32.40
C TRP A 190 -11.34 -14.98 31.38
N VAL A 191 -11.62 -15.96 30.53
CA VAL A 191 -12.74 -15.89 29.60
C VAL A 191 -14.05 -15.94 30.38
N VAL A 192 -14.86 -14.89 30.26
CA VAL A 192 -16.21 -14.79 30.84
C VAL A 192 -17.24 -15.38 29.88
N ALA A 193 -17.19 -14.96 28.62
CA ALA A 193 -18.15 -15.38 27.60
C ALA A 193 -17.55 -15.36 26.20
N THR A 194 -18.19 -16.08 25.28
CA THR A 194 -17.93 -15.95 23.84
C THR A 194 -19.09 -15.19 23.21
N LEU A 195 -18.82 -14.02 22.65
CA LEU A 195 -19.87 -13.15 22.13
C LEU A 195 -20.27 -13.54 20.69
N PRO A 196 -21.56 -13.43 20.32
CA PRO A 196 -22.03 -13.75 18.97
C PRO A 196 -21.56 -12.69 17.96
N ARG A 197 -20.36 -12.88 17.40
CA ARG A 197 -19.69 -11.92 16.50
C ARG A 197 -20.53 -11.39 15.33
N HIS A 198 -21.52 -12.16 14.85
CA HIS A 198 -22.42 -11.73 13.77
C HIS A 198 -23.31 -10.54 14.16
N ARG A 199 -23.54 -10.30 15.46
CA ARG A 199 -24.26 -9.13 16.01
C ARG A 199 -23.34 -7.98 16.39
N LEU A 200 -22.02 -8.18 16.30
CA LEU A 200 -21.01 -7.20 16.72
C LEU A 200 -20.30 -6.62 15.52
N ARG A 201 -19.80 -5.39 15.67
CA ARG A 201 -19.02 -4.69 14.65
C ARG A 201 -17.86 -3.95 15.31
N ALA A 202 -16.74 -3.83 14.61
CA ALA A 202 -15.69 -2.90 14.98
C ALA A 202 -16.01 -1.53 14.38
N VAL A 203 -16.31 -0.56 15.24
CA VAL A 203 -16.63 0.81 14.84
C VAL A 203 -15.35 1.55 14.44
N GLN A 204 -15.46 2.37 13.40
CA GLN A 204 -14.41 3.21 12.86
C GLN A 204 -14.79 4.69 12.95
N THR A 205 -13.86 5.57 12.58
CA THR A 205 -14.14 6.99 12.34
C THR A 205 -13.75 7.32 10.87
N PRO A 206 -14.34 8.35 10.24
CA PRO A 206 -15.14 9.43 10.84
C PRO A 206 -16.51 8.96 11.31
N GLN A 207 -17.03 9.59 12.37
CA GLN A 207 -18.40 9.46 12.84
C GLN A 207 -19.15 10.74 12.51
N GLY A 208 -20.33 10.64 11.91
CA GLY A 208 -21.09 11.79 11.43
C GLY A 208 -22.33 12.05 12.29
N PHE A 209 -22.56 13.32 12.63
CA PHE A 209 -23.64 13.73 13.51
C PHE A 209 -24.27 15.05 13.07
N ALA A 210 -25.55 15.24 13.36
CA ALA A 210 -26.13 16.55 13.48
C ALA A 210 -25.40 17.30 14.61
N PHE A 211 -24.88 18.49 14.31
CA PHE A 211 -23.98 19.22 15.21
C PHE A 211 -24.65 19.56 16.53
N ASP A 212 -25.89 20.07 16.48
CA ASP A 212 -26.71 20.40 17.65
C ASP A 212 -26.86 19.20 18.60
N ARG A 213 -27.15 18.02 18.06
CA ARG A 213 -27.30 16.78 18.84
C ARG A 213 -26.01 16.33 19.49
N LEU A 214 -24.90 16.35 18.77
CA LEU A 214 -23.61 15.98 19.34
C LEU A 214 -23.17 17.00 20.40
N TRP A 215 -23.39 18.29 20.15
CA TRP A 215 -23.05 19.36 21.07
C TRP A 215 -23.87 19.28 22.37
N GLU A 216 -25.18 19.08 22.27
CA GLU A 216 -26.06 18.79 23.42
C GLU A 216 -25.56 17.57 24.21
N ALA A 217 -25.18 16.49 23.52
CA ALA A 217 -24.72 15.27 24.17
C ALA A 217 -23.43 15.47 24.98
N HIS A 218 -22.48 16.21 24.43
CA HIS A 218 -21.22 16.56 25.09
C HIS A 218 -21.44 17.49 26.29
N GLN A 219 -22.30 18.51 26.15
CA GLN A 219 -22.66 19.40 27.27
C GLN A 219 -23.34 18.62 28.41
N GLU A 220 -24.24 17.71 28.06
CA GLU A 220 -24.96 16.90 29.04
C GLU A 220 -24.04 15.92 29.77
N ALA A 221 -23.12 15.27 29.05
CA ALA A 221 -22.11 14.42 29.65
C ALA A 221 -21.21 15.18 30.62
N ARG A 222 -20.82 16.43 30.29
CA ARG A 222 -20.09 17.30 31.23
C ARG A 222 -20.92 17.67 32.44
N ARG A 223 -22.16 18.11 32.26
CA ARG A 223 -23.08 18.49 33.34
C ARG A 223 -23.35 17.35 34.31
N ARG A 224 -23.47 16.11 33.80
CA ARG A 224 -23.71 14.90 34.60
C ARG A 224 -22.45 14.20 35.08
N GLY A 225 -21.26 14.68 34.71
CA GLY A 225 -19.99 14.04 35.06
C GLY A 225 -19.78 12.66 34.44
N TRP A 226 -20.41 12.36 33.31
CA TRP A 226 -20.17 11.11 32.59
C TRP A 226 -18.79 11.11 31.94
N ARG A 227 -18.08 9.99 32.00
CA ARG A 227 -16.70 9.82 31.53
C ARG A 227 -16.50 8.43 30.94
N GLY A 228 -15.40 8.27 30.21
CA GLY A 228 -14.91 6.96 29.77
C GLY A 228 -15.55 6.45 28.49
N PHE A 229 -16.10 7.35 27.65
CA PHE A 229 -16.60 6.97 26.35
C PHE A 229 -15.45 6.74 25.38
N THR A 230 -15.49 5.63 24.65
CA THR A 230 -14.44 5.27 23.68
C THR A 230 -14.65 5.91 22.32
N ASP A 231 -15.88 6.34 22.02
CA ASP A 231 -16.29 7.06 20.82
C ASP A 231 -17.46 8.02 21.10
N ASP A 232 -17.84 8.81 20.09
CA ASP A 232 -18.87 9.86 20.24
C ASP A 232 -20.28 9.31 20.07
N ALA A 233 -20.46 8.19 19.35
CA ALA A 233 -21.74 7.51 19.23
C ALA A 233 -22.25 7.02 20.59
N ALA A 234 -21.37 6.54 21.47
CA ALA A 234 -21.76 6.09 22.81
C ALA A 234 -22.40 7.19 23.68
N LEU A 235 -22.11 8.48 23.42
CA LEU A 235 -22.78 9.59 24.08
C LEU A 235 -24.24 9.72 23.64
N LEU A 236 -24.49 9.62 22.33
CA LEU A 236 -25.83 9.66 21.76
C LEU A 236 -26.66 8.45 22.18
N GLU A 237 -26.07 7.25 22.17
CA GLU A 237 -26.71 6.02 22.64
C GLU A 237 -27.19 6.15 24.08
N ARG A 238 -26.36 6.74 24.95
CA ARG A 238 -26.72 6.96 26.36
C ARG A 238 -27.87 7.94 26.55
N LEU A 239 -28.10 8.82 25.58
CA LEU A 239 -29.25 9.73 25.52
C LEU A 239 -30.46 9.12 24.79
N GLY A 240 -30.38 7.86 24.36
CA GLY A 240 -31.43 7.19 23.60
C GLY A 240 -31.56 7.69 22.16
N VAL A 241 -30.56 8.40 21.64
CA VAL A 241 -30.54 8.87 20.26
C VAL A 241 -30.03 7.74 19.37
N PRO A 242 -30.79 7.32 18.34
CA PRO A 242 -30.36 6.23 17.47
C PRO A 242 -29.18 6.64 16.60
N VAL A 243 -28.23 5.71 16.42
CA VAL A 243 -27.05 5.90 15.56
C VAL A 243 -27.09 4.86 14.44
N ALA A 244 -27.09 5.32 13.18
CA ALA A 244 -27.08 4.43 12.03
C ALA A 244 -25.70 3.80 11.85
N VAL A 245 -25.66 2.54 11.42
CA VAL A 245 -24.41 1.86 11.04
C VAL A 245 -24.33 1.79 9.52
N VAL A 246 -23.24 2.29 8.96
CA VAL A 246 -22.91 2.13 7.53
C VAL A 246 -21.77 1.13 7.35
N PRO A 247 -21.67 0.46 6.19
CA PRO A 247 -20.51 -0.37 5.90
C PRO A 247 -19.21 0.43 6.03
N GLY A 248 -18.30 -0.03 6.88
CA GLY A 248 -16.97 0.54 7.05
C GLY A 248 -15.99 0.12 5.96
N ASP A 249 -14.70 0.35 6.21
CA ASP A 249 -13.61 -0.02 5.31
C ASP A 249 -12.50 -0.75 6.08
N PRO A 250 -12.25 -2.05 5.83
CA PRO A 250 -11.15 -2.78 6.48
C PRO A 250 -9.77 -2.13 6.29
N ALA A 251 -9.58 -1.35 5.20
CA ALA A 251 -8.35 -0.60 4.96
C ALA A 251 -8.17 0.58 5.94
N ASN A 252 -9.26 1.17 6.45
CA ASN A 252 -9.29 2.32 7.36
C ASN A 252 -8.92 1.93 8.81
N MET A 253 -7.71 1.41 8.98
CA MET A 253 -7.16 1.03 10.29
C MET A 253 -6.74 2.25 11.11
N LYS A 254 -6.79 2.09 12.43
CA LYS A 254 -6.25 3.08 13.37
C LYS A 254 -4.84 2.67 13.75
N LEU A 255 -3.87 3.54 13.48
CA LEU A 255 -2.50 3.36 13.93
C LEU A 255 -2.47 3.37 15.46
N THR A 256 -2.18 2.23 16.07
CA THR A 256 -2.22 2.00 17.51
C THR A 256 -0.87 1.56 18.03
N TRP A 257 -0.20 0.67 17.28
CA TRP A 257 1.08 0.05 17.61
C TRP A 257 2.14 0.39 16.54
N PRO A 258 3.44 0.35 16.86
CA PRO A 258 4.51 0.68 15.92
C PRO A 258 4.44 -0.08 14.59
N GLU A 259 4.09 -1.36 14.63
CA GLU A 259 3.93 -2.24 13.48
C GLU A 259 2.81 -1.79 12.51
N ASP A 260 1.83 -1.03 12.99
CA ASP A 260 0.72 -0.55 12.17
C ASP A 260 1.21 0.41 11.07
N VAL A 261 2.34 1.09 11.27
CA VAL A 261 2.90 2.01 10.25
C VAL A 261 3.32 1.25 9.01
N ALA A 262 4.07 0.15 9.15
CA ALA A 262 4.49 -0.66 8.01
C ALA A 262 3.29 -1.23 7.23
N VAL A 263 2.24 -1.65 7.96
CA VAL A 263 0.99 -2.12 7.34
C VAL A 263 0.29 -0.98 6.59
N ALA A 264 0.26 0.22 7.16
CA ALA A 264 -0.37 1.38 6.54
C ALA A 264 0.40 1.88 5.30
N GLU A 265 1.73 1.87 5.33
CA GLU A 265 2.58 2.18 4.15
C GLU A 265 2.32 1.20 3.02
N HIS A 266 2.25 -0.10 3.32
CA HIS A 266 1.93 -1.11 2.32
C HIS A 266 0.54 -0.90 1.69
N ARG A 267 -0.47 -0.56 2.51
CA ARG A 267 -1.82 -0.27 2.02
C ARG A 267 -1.89 0.98 1.15
N LEU A 268 -1.15 2.03 1.49
CA LEU A 268 -1.05 3.24 0.67
C LEU A 268 -0.44 2.91 -0.70
N ALA A 269 0.65 2.14 -0.71
CA ALA A 269 1.29 1.72 -1.94
C ALA A 269 0.36 0.89 -2.85
N ALA A 270 -0.49 0.04 -2.27
CA ALA A 270 -1.48 -0.75 -3.02
C ALA A 270 -2.67 0.09 -3.54
N GLY A 271 -3.15 1.08 -2.77
CA GLY A 271 -4.28 1.93 -3.15
C GLY A 271 -3.98 2.88 -4.31
N ASP A 272 -2.76 3.40 -4.39
CA ASP A 272 -2.31 4.25 -5.50
C ASP A 272 -2.16 3.47 -6.81
N ALA A 273 -1.90 2.15 -6.74
CA ALA A 273 -1.81 1.28 -7.91
C ALA A 273 -3.19 0.98 -8.55
N GLU A 274 -4.27 0.88 -7.76
CA GLU A 274 -5.62 0.67 -8.30
C GLU A 274 -6.24 1.93 -8.91
N ALA A 275 -5.91 3.14 -8.40
CA ALA A 275 -6.45 4.40 -8.93
C ALA A 275 -5.88 4.81 -10.30
N GLY A 276 -4.69 4.29 -10.68
CA GLY A 276 -4.04 4.57 -11.96
C GLY A 276 -4.38 3.61 -13.10
N GLY A 277 -5.25 2.62 -12.87
CA GLY A 277 -5.48 1.49 -13.77
C GLY A 277 -6.91 1.37 -14.31
N ALA A 278 -7.42 2.38 -15.01
CA ALA A 278 -8.68 2.24 -15.75
C ALA A 278 -8.63 2.99 -17.09
N THR A 279 -7.83 2.47 -18.03
CA THR A 279 -8.06 2.73 -19.45
C THR A 279 -8.64 1.44 -20.05
N PRO A 280 -9.86 1.46 -20.61
CA PRO A 280 -10.40 0.28 -21.26
C PRO A 280 -9.60 0.04 -22.54
N VAL A 281 -8.91 -1.10 -22.61
CA VAL A 281 -8.19 -1.53 -23.83
C VAL A 281 -9.24 -1.92 -24.86
N ALA A 282 -9.52 -1.03 -25.80
CA ALA A 282 -10.25 -1.34 -27.01
C ALA A 282 -9.37 -2.19 -27.94
N ALA A 283 -9.89 -3.33 -28.37
CA ALA A 283 -9.28 -4.19 -29.36
C ALA A 283 -9.32 -3.53 -30.74
N GLY A 284 -8.17 -3.45 -31.43
CA GLY A 284 -8.05 -3.03 -32.83
C GLY A 284 -6.60 -3.09 -33.35
N PRO A 285 -6.37 -3.30 -34.66
CA PRO A 285 -5.44 -4.32 -35.15
C PRO A 285 -4.02 -3.85 -35.49
N VAL A 286 -3.16 -4.85 -35.63
CA VAL A 286 -1.74 -4.81 -36.00
C VAL A 286 -1.52 -4.32 -37.43
N GLY A 287 -0.59 -3.39 -37.63
CA GLY A 287 -0.11 -2.94 -38.95
C GLY A 287 1.10 -2.02 -38.80
N GLY A 288 2.21 -2.34 -39.45
CA GLY A 288 3.54 -1.78 -39.21
C GLY A 288 3.89 -0.51 -40.00
N GLY A 289 5.11 -0.02 -39.77
CA GLY A 289 5.69 1.11 -40.50
C GLY A 289 6.72 1.90 -39.69
N ALA A 290 7.91 2.06 -40.23
CA ALA A 290 9.15 2.44 -39.56
C ALA A 290 9.43 3.96 -39.47
N ALA A 291 10.32 4.28 -38.51
CA ALA A 291 11.31 5.37 -38.45
C ALA A 291 10.86 6.83 -38.27
N ALA A 292 11.36 7.49 -37.21
CA ALA A 292 12.53 8.39 -37.27
C ALA A 292 12.86 9.04 -35.91
N ALA A 293 14.10 9.48 -35.80
CA ALA A 293 14.86 9.88 -34.62
C ALA A 293 14.38 11.12 -33.84
N GLY A 294 14.72 11.14 -32.55
CA GLY A 294 14.73 12.31 -31.68
C GLY A 294 15.36 11.97 -30.33
N ALA A 295 16.68 12.05 -30.23
CA ALA A 295 17.41 11.90 -28.98
C ALA A 295 17.12 13.09 -28.06
N ALA A 296 16.24 12.88 -27.09
CA ALA A 296 16.09 13.76 -25.93
C ALA A 296 16.44 12.94 -24.69
N ALA A 297 17.37 13.46 -23.88
CA ALA A 297 17.65 12.94 -22.55
C ALA A 297 16.32 12.83 -21.79
N GLY A 298 15.93 11.60 -21.43
CA GLY A 298 14.69 11.35 -20.72
C GLY A 298 14.66 12.14 -19.41
N PRO A 299 13.48 12.63 -18.98
CA PRO A 299 13.36 13.35 -17.73
C PRO A 299 13.79 12.43 -16.59
N ALA A 300 14.51 12.98 -15.61
CA ALA A 300 14.73 12.31 -14.33
C ALA A 300 13.37 11.83 -13.80
N PRO A 301 13.28 10.63 -13.20
CA PRO A 301 12.01 10.11 -12.75
C PRO A 301 11.41 11.10 -11.76
N GLY A 302 10.30 11.75 -12.17
CA GLY A 302 9.40 12.44 -11.25
C GLY A 302 8.86 11.45 -10.22
N PRO A 303 8.15 11.91 -9.17
CA PRO A 303 7.65 11.04 -8.11
C PRO A 303 6.52 10.17 -8.66
N GLY A 304 6.92 9.09 -9.34
CA GLY A 304 6.11 8.11 -10.03
C GLY A 304 5.89 6.87 -9.15
N GLY A 305 4.85 6.11 -9.49
CA GLY A 305 4.30 5.02 -8.70
C GLY A 305 5.31 4.08 -8.03
N LEU A 306 4.90 3.60 -6.86
CA LEU A 306 5.59 2.61 -6.02
C LEU A 306 5.76 1.28 -6.75
N LEU A 307 6.72 1.22 -7.67
CA LEU A 307 7.35 -0.04 -7.99
C LEU A 307 7.97 -0.57 -6.69
N PRO A 308 7.81 -1.87 -6.36
CA PRO A 308 8.41 -2.44 -5.17
C PRO A 308 9.89 -2.07 -5.07
N PRO A 309 10.47 -1.98 -3.86
CA PRO A 309 11.89 -1.64 -3.66
C PRO A 309 12.84 -2.73 -4.21
N PHE A 310 12.28 -3.70 -4.92
CA PHE A 310 12.94 -4.69 -5.71
C PHE A 310 12.25 -4.81 -7.07
N ARG A 311 13.01 -5.17 -8.10
CA ARG A 311 12.48 -5.52 -9.42
C ARG A 311 12.99 -6.89 -9.83
N VAL A 312 12.25 -7.55 -10.70
CA VAL A 312 12.59 -8.88 -11.23
C VAL A 312 12.70 -8.78 -12.74
N GLY A 313 13.71 -9.43 -13.29
CA GLY A 313 13.91 -9.53 -14.73
C GLY A 313 14.20 -10.95 -15.14
N ILE A 314 13.90 -11.24 -16.40
CA ILE A 314 14.20 -12.51 -17.05
C ILE A 314 15.25 -12.29 -18.12
N GLY A 315 16.12 -13.26 -18.31
CA GLY A 315 17.08 -13.28 -19.39
C GLY A 315 17.08 -14.63 -20.05
N TYR A 316 17.13 -14.66 -21.36
CA TYR A 316 17.21 -15.88 -22.14
C TYR A 316 18.28 -15.69 -23.20
N ASP A 317 19.27 -16.58 -23.22
CA ASP A 317 20.30 -16.58 -24.25
C ASP A 317 20.52 -18.00 -24.79
N VAL A 318 20.95 -18.07 -26.05
CA VAL A 318 21.22 -19.32 -26.75
C VAL A 318 22.42 -19.15 -27.68
N HIS A 319 23.39 -20.05 -27.55
CA HIS A 319 24.51 -20.14 -28.49
C HIS A 319 24.54 -21.50 -29.17
N ARG A 320 24.97 -21.46 -30.44
CA ARG A 320 25.20 -22.67 -31.23
C ARG A 320 26.48 -23.34 -30.75
N ILE A 321 26.55 -24.68 -30.83
CA ILE A 321 27.82 -25.38 -30.65
C ILE A 321 28.75 -25.03 -31.81
N ALA A 322 29.98 -24.64 -31.48
CA ALA A 322 30.96 -24.22 -32.45
C ALA A 322 31.35 -25.34 -33.42
N ALA A 323 31.35 -25.02 -34.71
CA ALA A 323 31.82 -25.95 -35.75
C ALA A 323 33.35 -26.12 -35.74
N ALA A 324 34.08 -25.11 -35.24
CA ALA A 324 35.53 -25.11 -35.18
C ALA A 324 36.05 -25.89 -33.97
N ALA A 325 36.89 -26.90 -34.21
CA ALA A 325 37.54 -27.66 -33.15
C ALA A 325 38.47 -26.78 -32.31
N GLY A 326 38.49 -26.98 -30.99
CA GLY A 326 39.45 -26.36 -30.07
C GLY A 326 38.97 -25.12 -29.33
N ARG A 327 37.78 -24.57 -29.61
CA ARG A 327 37.18 -23.52 -28.77
C ARG A 327 36.74 -24.14 -27.43
N PRO A 328 37.16 -23.60 -26.27
CA PRO A 328 36.73 -24.11 -24.98
C PRO A 328 35.24 -23.82 -24.72
N LEU A 329 34.54 -24.74 -24.08
CA LEU A 329 33.21 -24.49 -23.54
C LEU A 329 33.34 -23.74 -22.22
N ILE A 330 32.87 -22.50 -22.17
CA ILE A 330 32.85 -21.68 -20.96
C ILE A 330 31.40 -21.43 -20.58
N LEU A 331 31.04 -21.80 -19.34
CA LEU A 331 29.70 -21.59 -18.78
C LEU A 331 29.86 -21.03 -17.37
N GLY A 332 29.21 -19.91 -17.07
CA GLY A 332 29.28 -19.25 -15.77
C GLY A 332 30.71 -18.89 -15.35
N GLY A 333 31.60 -18.58 -16.30
CA GLY A 333 33.02 -18.30 -16.12
C GLY A 333 33.89 -19.54 -15.87
N VAL A 334 33.35 -20.75 -16.05
CA VAL A 334 34.07 -22.02 -15.84
C VAL A 334 34.26 -22.75 -17.16
N THR A 335 35.51 -23.11 -17.45
CA THR A 335 35.84 -23.99 -18.58
C THR A 335 35.40 -25.42 -18.29
N ILE A 336 34.54 -25.97 -19.15
CA ILE A 336 34.05 -27.35 -19.07
C ILE A 336 34.94 -28.25 -19.94
N PRO A 337 35.67 -29.21 -19.36
CA PRO A 337 36.64 -30.00 -20.10
C PRO A 337 35.97 -31.01 -21.04
N GLY A 338 36.58 -31.25 -22.20
CA GLY A 338 36.19 -32.33 -23.12
C GLY A 338 34.89 -32.10 -23.91
N ALA A 339 34.32 -30.89 -23.86
CA ALA A 339 33.12 -30.51 -24.61
C ALA A 339 33.44 -29.43 -25.65
N PRO A 340 32.72 -29.42 -26.80
CA PRO A 340 32.89 -28.38 -27.81
C PRO A 340 32.39 -27.03 -27.26
N GLY A 341 33.13 -25.97 -27.56
CA GLY A 341 32.75 -24.60 -27.19
C GLY A 341 31.53 -24.08 -27.94
N LEU A 342 31.08 -22.87 -27.55
CA LEU A 342 29.93 -22.19 -28.14
C LEU A 342 30.38 -21.11 -29.14
N ASP A 343 29.66 -20.99 -30.25
CA ASP A 343 29.81 -19.89 -31.21
C ASP A 343 29.19 -18.63 -30.65
N GLY A 344 29.94 -17.54 -30.63
CA GLY A 344 29.47 -16.24 -30.16
C GLY A 344 30.59 -15.22 -30.05
N HIS A 345 30.21 -13.98 -29.76
CA HIS A 345 31.16 -12.92 -29.41
C HIS A 345 31.70 -13.12 -28.00
N SER A 346 32.83 -12.47 -27.66
CA SER A 346 33.51 -12.68 -26.37
C SER A 346 33.89 -14.18 -26.20
N ASP A 347 33.74 -14.72 -25.00
CA ASP A 347 33.95 -16.14 -24.67
C ASP A 347 32.69 -17.01 -24.90
N ALA A 348 31.59 -16.42 -25.38
CA ALA A 348 30.30 -17.07 -25.68
C ALA A 348 29.65 -17.77 -24.47
N ASP A 349 29.80 -17.18 -23.28
CA ASP A 349 29.23 -17.70 -22.05
C ASP A 349 27.73 -17.40 -21.92
N VAL A 350 26.92 -18.34 -22.40
CA VAL A 350 25.45 -18.26 -22.39
C VAL A 350 24.86 -18.03 -20.98
N VAL A 351 25.54 -18.48 -19.92
CA VAL A 351 25.04 -18.35 -18.54
C VAL A 351 25.18 -16.92 -18.05
N LEU A 352 26.36 -16.32 -18.25
CA LEU A 352 26.59 -14.93 -17.85
C LEU A 352 25.80 -13.95 -18.72
N HIS A 353 25.65 -14.25 -20.02
CA HIS A 353 24.83 -13.44 -20.91
C HIS A 353 23.36 -13.41 -20.48
N ALA A 354 22.75 -14.58 -20.24
CA ALA A 354 21.38 -14.64 -19.74
C ALA A 354 21.23 -13.93 -18.38
N ALA A 355 22.19 -14.08 -17.47
CA ALA A 355 22.19 -13.38 -16.18
C ALA A 355 22.26 -11.85 -16.34
N MET A 356 23.10 -11.36 -17.25
CA MET A 356 23.21 -9.93 -17.55
C MET A 356 21.91 -9.36 -18.14
N ASP A 357 21.27 -10.07 -19.09
CA ASP A 357 19.99 -9.66 -19.65
C ASP A 357 18.87 -9.66 -18.60
N ALA A 358 18.86 -10.64 -17.68
CA ALA A 358 17.92 -10.64 -16.58
C ALA A 358 18.09 -9.42 -15.67
N LEU A 359 19.33 -9.03 -15.39
CA LEU A 359 19.66 -7.85 -14.58
C LEU A 359 19.27 -6.54 -15.28
N LEU A 360 19.61 -6.38 -16.55
CA LEU A 360 19.25 -5.21 -17.36
C LEU A 360 17.73 -5.09 -17.52
N GLY A 361 17.07 -6.21 -17.81
CA GLY A 361 15.61 -6.29 -17.90
C GLY A 361 14.91 -5.91 -16.60
N ALA A 362 15.44 -6.36 -15.45
CA ALA A 362 14.92 -5.96 -14.13
C ALA A 362 14.98 -4.45 -13.92
N ALA A 363 16.02 -3.78 -14.44
CA ALA A 363 16.18 -2.33 -14.35
C ALA A 363 15.38 -1.56 -15.42
N GLY A 364 14.78 -2.25 -16.40
CA GLY A 364 14.12 -1.61 -17.55
C GLY A 364 15.12 -1.01 -18.55
N LEU A 365 16.34 -1.54 -18.60
CA LEU A 365 17.40 -1.10 -19.52
C LEU A 365 17.42 -1.98 -20.79
N PRO A 366 18.00 -1.47 -21.90
CA PRO A 366 18.27 -2.29 -23.09
C PRO A 366 19.15 -3.51 -22.78
N ASP A 367 19.06 -4.54 -23.62
CA ASP A 367 19.79 -5.81 -23.52
C ASP A 367 21.32 -5.67 -23.69
N ILE A 368 22.04 -6.78 -23.48
CA ILE A 368 23.50 -6.81 -23.63
C ILE A 368 23.98 -6.44 -25.04
N GLY A 369 23.17 -6.70 -26.09
CA GLY A 369 23.53 -6.39 -27.47
C GLY A 369 23.58 -4.89 -27.74
N HIS A 370 22.75 -4.12 -27.03
CA HIS A 370 22.79 -2.66 -27.04
C HIS A 370 24.05 -2.10 -26.36
N TRP A 371 24.40 -2.64 -25.19
CA TRP A 371 25.51 -2.11 -24.37
C TRP A 371 26.89 -2.61 -24.83
N PHE A 372 26.96 -3.82 -25.36
CA PHE A 372 28.17 -4.49 -25.81
C PHE A 372 28.02 -4.97 -27.26
N PRO A 373 27.84 -4.04 -28.22
CA PRO A 373 27.59 -4.41 -29.61
C PRO A 373 28.78 -5.22 -30.16
N PRO A 374 28.51 -6.35 -30.86
CA PRO A 374 29.52 -7.26 -31.38
C PRO A 374 30.67 -6.66 -32.19
N GLY A 375 30.42 -5.54 -32.87
CA GLY A 375 31.39 -4.86 -33.73
C GLY A 375 32.30 -3.87 -33.00
N ASP A 376 32.12 -3.65 -31.71
CA ASP A 376 32.93 -2.71 -30.92
C ASP A 376 34.28 -3.35 -30.53
N PRO A 377 35.42 -2.81 -30.99
CA PRO A 377 36.75 -3.35 -30.69
C PRO A 377 37.06 -3.39 -29.19
N ARG A 378 36.40 -2.57 -28.35
CA ARG A 378 36.62 -2.52 -26.90
C ARG A 378 36.24 -3.82 -26.19
N TRP A 379 35.29 -4.56 -26.76
CA TRP A 379 34.74 -5.78 -26.18
C TRP A 379 35.19 -7.05 -26.91
N ALA A 380 35.98 -6.91 -27.98
CA ALA A 380 36.50 -8.03 -28.75
C ALA A 380 37.35 -8.95 -27.85
N GLY A 381 36.92 -10.20 -27.71
CA GLY A 381 37.61 -11.20 -26.88
C GLY A 381 37.63 -10.90 -25.38
N ALA A 382 36.80 -9.97 -24.89
CA ALA A 382 36.62 -9.78 -23.45
C ALA A 382 36.09 -11.06 -22.81
N ALA A 383 36.33 -11.26 -21.52
CA ALA A 383 35.64 -12.32 -20.77
C ALA A 383 34.24 -11.85 -20.36
N SER A 384 33.23 -12.72 -20.44
CA SER A 384 31.86 -12.36 -20.06
C SER A 384 31.74 -11.93 -18.60
N SER A 385 32.62 -12.41 -17.72
CA SER A 385 32.69 -11.97 -16.32
C SER A 385 33.05 -10.49 -16.18
N ARG A 386 33.86 -9.95 -17.11
CA ARG A 386 34.17 -8.51 -17.18
C ARG A 386 32.96 -7.72 -17.66
N LEU A 387 32.24 -8.21 -18.67
CA LEU A 387 31.00 -7.58 -19.13
C LEU A 387 29.95 -7.55 -18.01
N ALA A 388 29.85 -8.63 -17.24
CA ALA A 388 28.94 -8.74 -16.10
C ALA A 388 29.27 -7.70 -15.01
N ALA A 389 30.55 -7.47 -14.72
CA ALA A 389 30.97 -6.41 -13.79
C ALA A 389 30.57 -5.00 -14.28
N GLU A 390 30.64 -4.75 -15.59
CA GLU A 390 30.18 -3.48 -16.19
C GLU A 390 28.65 -3.32 -16.11
N VAL A 391 27.88 -4.41 -16.29
CA VAL A 391 26.42 -4.40 -16.07
C VAL A 391 26.07 -4.07 -14.62
N VAL A 392 26.79 -4.64 -13.65
CA VAL A 392 26.58 -4.30 -12.22
C VAL A 392 26.92 -2.84 -11.95
N ALA A 393 28.00 -2.32 -12.52
CA ALA A 393 28.34 -0.90 -12.41
C ALA A 393 27.25 -0.01 -13.05
N LEU A 394 26.69 -0.43 -14.19
CA LEU A 394 25.60 0.27 -14.87
C LEU A 394 24.31 0.29 -14.04
N LEU A 395 23.94 -0.84 -13.43
CA LEU A 395 22.80 -0.92 -12.51
C LEU A 395 22.95 0.08 -11.36
N ARG A 396 24.13 0.11 -10.71
CA ARG A 396 24.41 1.02 -9.59
C ARG A 396 24.30 2.48 -9.99
N ARG A 397 24.74 2.84 -11.20
CA ARG A 397 24.55 4.20 -11.76
C ARG A 397 23.06 4.56 -11.94
N HIS A 398 22.19 3.58 -12.09
CA HIS A 398 20.74 3.74 -12.19
C HIS A 398 20.02 3.50 -10.85
N GLY A 399 20.75 3.44 -9.73
CA GLY A 399 20.19 3.30 -8.39
C GLY A 399 19.78 1.87 -8.01
N TRP A 400 20.28 0.86 -8.72
CA TRP A 400 19.96 -0.55 -8.46
C TRP A 400 21.20 -1.37 -8.11
N GLU A 401 21.03 -2.39 -7.27
CA GLU A 401 22.05 -3.40 -7.01
C GLU A 401 21.49 -4.82 -7.18
N PRO A 402 22.29 -5.77 -7.72
CA PRO A 402 21.89 -7.18 -7.73
C PRO A 402 21.68 -7.70 -6.32
N ALA A 403 20.60 -8.46 -6.10
CA ALA A 403 20.34 -9.14 -4.84
C ALA A 403 20.32 -10.66 -4.98
N GLN A 404 19.88 -11.19 -6.13
CA GLN A 404 19.79 -12.63 -6.38
C GLN A 404 19.80 -12.92 -7.88
N VAL A 405 20.46 -14.00 -8.31
CA VAL A 405 20.36 -14.52 -9.69
C VAL A 405 20.22 -16.04 -9.69
N ASP A 406 19.22 -16.57 -10.40
CA ASP A 406 19.00 -18.00 -10.58
C ASP A 406 19.01 -18.34 -12.07
N VAL A 407 19.85 -19.29 -12.48
CA VAL A 407 20.01 -19.69 -13.89
C VAL A 407 19.70 -21.18 -14.06
N SER A 408 18.91 -21.50 -15.08
CA SER A 408 18.64 -22.87 -15.53
C SER A 408 19.27 -23.07 -16.92
N VAL A 409 20.26 -23.95 -16.99
CA VAL A 409 20.97 -24.30 -18.22
C VAL A 409 20.30 -25.50 -18.88
N VAL A 410 19.90 -25.36 -20.13
CA VAL A 410 19.32 -26.42 -20.95
C VAL A 410 20.41 -26.94 -21.89
N ALA A 411 20.98 -28.10 -21.55
CA ALA A 411 22.06 -28.73 -22.28
C ALA A 411 21.89 -30.25 -22.28
N GLU A 412 21.84 -30.87 -23.46
CA GLU A 412 21.80 -32.33 -23.59
C GLU A 412 23.14 -32.98 -23.21
N ALA A 413 24.24 -32.30 -23.52
CA ALA A 413 25.60 -32.66 -23.12
C ALA A 413 26.47 -31.39 -23.10
N PRO A 414 27.55 -31.33 -22.30
CA PRO A 414 28.01 -32.34 -21.34
C PRO A 414 27.19 -32.32 -20.03
N ARG A 415 27.41 -33.30 -19.14
CA ARG A 415 26.78 -33.32 -17.82
C ARG A 415 27.35 -32.18 -16.95
N LEU A 416 26.51 -31.23 -16.58
CA LEU A 416 26.94 -30.03 -15.86
C LEU A 416 27.00 -30.17 -14.34
N ALA A 417 26.35 -31.18 -13.75
CA ALA A 417 26.29 -31.38 -12.29
C ALA A 417 27.65 -31.29 -11.56
N PRO A 418 28.77 -31.87 -12.07
CA PRO A 418 30.08 -31.74 -11.43
C PRO A 418 30.64 -30.30 -11.40
N HIS A 419 30.13 -29.42 -12.26
CA HIS A 419 30.65 -28.07 -12.45
C HIS A 419 29.77 -26.98 -11.83
N VAL A 420 28.55 -27.32 -11.40
CA VAL A 420 27.54 -26.36 -10.89
C VAL A 420 28.08 -25.49 -9.76
N GLU A 421 28.78 -26.07 -8.78
CA GLU A 421 29.29 -25.30 -7.64
C GLU A 421 30.44 -24.34 -8.03
N ALA A 422 31.26 -24.72 -9.02
CA ALA A 422 32.27 -23.82 -9.56
C ALA A 422 31.61 -22.66 -10.32
N MET A 423 30.61 -22.95 -11.16
CA MET A 423 29.84 -21.94 -11.89
C MET A 423 29.15 -20.97 -10.93
N ARG A 424 28.49 -21.49 -9.88
CA ARG A 424 27.82 -20.68 -8.85
C ARG A 424 28.76 -19.67 -8.22
N ARG A 425 29.95 -20.09 -7.80
CA ARG A 425 30.96 -19.21 -7.17
C ARG A 425 31.52 -18.18 -8.15
N SER A 426 31.78 -18.59 -9.40
CA SER A 426 32.30 -17.71 -10.44
C SER A 426 31.28 -16.63 -10.83
N VAL A 427 30.01 -17.00 -11.05
CA VAL A 427 28.92 -16.05 -11.31
C VAL A 427 28.70 -15.11 -10.12
N ALA A 428 28.72 -15.63 -8.89
CA ALA A 428 28.62 -14.81 -7.69
C ALA A 428 29.74 -13.76 -7.62
N ALA A 429 30.97 -14.15 -7.90
CA ALA A 429 32.10 -13.22 -7.95
C ALA A 429 31.96 -12.16 -9.06
N ALA A 430 31.54 -12.57 -10.27
CA ALA A 430 31.34 -11.66 -11.40
C ALA A 430 30.24 -10.61 -11.14
N LEU A 431 29.19 -10.99 -10.40
CA LEU A 431 28.06 -10.11 -10.08
C LEU A 431 28.19 -9.38 -8.74
N GLY A 432 29.23 -9.66 -7.96
CA GLY A 432 29.41 -9.09 -6.62
C GLY A 432 28.36 -9.57 -5.61
N LEU A 433 27.87 -10.81 -5.75
CA LEU A 433 26.87 -11.43 -4.89
C LEU A 433 27.51 -12.45 -3.92
N PRO A 434 26.90 -12.71 -2.76
CA PRO A 434 27.25 -13.88 -1.97
C PRO A 434 26.86 -15.17 -2.71
N ALA A 435 27.65 -16.24 -2.59
CA ALA A 435 27.38 -17.51 -3.29
C ALA A 435 25.99 -18.11 -2.97
N GLY A 436 25.43 -17.83 -1.79
CA GLY A 436 24.07 -18.26 -1.42
C GLY A 436 22.95 -17.53 -2.16
N ALA A 437 23.24 -16.39 -2.81
CA ALA A 437 22.29 -15.64 -3.63
C ALA A 437 22.34 -16.02 -5.12
N VAL A 438 23.19 -16.99 -5.49
CA VAL A 438 23.29 -17.49 -6.86
C VAL A 438 22.79 -18.92 -6.94
N GLY A 439 21.81 -19.19 -7.81
CA GLY A 439 21.35 -20.53 -8.14
C GLY A 439 21.79 -20.91 -9.54
N ILE A 440 22.35 -22.13 -9.71
CA ILE A 440 22.64 -22.69 -11.03
C ILE A 440 22.04 -24.09 -11.07
N LYS A 441 21.16 -24.34 -12.03
CA LYS A 441 20.53 -25.63 -12.30
C LYS A 441 20.83 -26.03 -13.73
N ALA A 442 20.82 -27.34 -13.99
CA ALA A 442 20.98 -27.86 -15.34
C ALA A 442 19.92 -28.93 -15.59
N THR A 443 19.41 -28.96 -16.81
CA THR A 443 18.47 -29.96 -17.30
C THR A 443 18.83 -30.36 -18.73
N THR A 444 18.52 -31.60 -19.10
CA THR A 444 18.51 -31.98 -20.52
C THR A 444 17.24 -31.45 -21.18
N ASN A 445 17.15 -31.57 -22.51
CA ASN A 445 15.90 -31.31 -23.23
C ASN A 445 15.27 -32.60 -23.76
N GLU A 446 15.63 -33.74 -23.15
CA GLU A 446 15.11 -35.09 -23.44
C GLU A 446 15.18 -35.45 -24.94
N GLY A 447 16.26 -35.07 -25.62
CA GLY A 447 16.44 -35.31 -27.05
C GLY A 447 15.53 -34.48 -27.98
N LEU A 448 14.75 -33.54 -27.45
CA LEU A 448 13.84 -32.68 -28.23
C LEU A 448 14.48 -31.33 -28.59
N GLY A 449 14.07 -30.75 -29.72
CA GLY A 449 14.49 -29.40 -30.14
C GLY A 449 15.99 -29.26 -30.42
N PHE A 450 16.46 -28.02 -30.60
CA PHE A 450 17.87 -27.74 -30.92
C PHE A 450 18.81 -28.17 -29.79
N ALA A 451 18.39 -27.98 -28.53
CA ALA A 451 19.20 -28.37 -27.37
C ALA A 451 19.33 -29.89 -27.28
N GLY A 452 18.23 -30.63 -27.46
CA GLY A 452 18.23 -32.10 -27.44
C GLY A 452 18.97 -32.74 -28.62
N ARG A 453 18.97 -32.09 -29.79
CA ARG A 453 19.81 -32.48 -30.94
C ARG A 453 21.27 -32.05 -30.83
N ARG A 454 21.67 -31.42 -29.72
CA ARG A 454 23.03 -30.90 -29.48
C ARG A 454 23.48 -29.89 -30.53
N GLU A 455 22.56 -29.05 -31.00
CA GLU A 455 22.87 -27.96 -31.93
C GLU A 455 23.29 -26.69 -31.17
N GLY A 456 22.91 -26.56 -29.90
CA GLY A 456 23.22 -25.41 -29.06
C GLY A 456 22.91 -25.65 -27.59
N ILE A 457 23.32 -24.70 -26.75
CA ILE A 457 23.01 -24.65 -25.32
C ILE A 457 22.24 -23.36 -25.07
N ALA A 458 21.20 -23.45 -24.25
CA ALA A 458 20.43 -22.28 -23.82
C ALA A 458 20.53 -22.09 -22.30
N ALA A 459 20.39 -20.84 -21.86
CA ALA A 459 20.25 -20.50 -20.45
C ALA A 459 19.06 -19.58 -20.25
N LEU A 460 18.27 -19.88 -19.21
CA LEU A 460 17.21 -19.02 -18.71
C LEU A 460 17.62 -18.51 -17.34
N ALA A 461 17.67 -17.20 -17.16
CA ALA A 461 18.00 -16.56 -15.90
C ALA A 461 16.81 -15.75 -15.37
N VAL A 462 16.68 -15.72 -14.04
CA VAL A 462 15.84 -14.79 -13.31
C VAL A 462 16.73 -14.02 -12.34
N ALA A 463 16.61 -12.70 -12.35
CA ALA A 463 17.37 -11.84 -11.46
C ALA A 463 16.45 -10.96 -10.64
N LEU A 464 16.80 -10.76 -9.37
CA LEU A 464 16.19 -9.79 -8.48
C LEU A 464 17.22 -8.69 -8.19
N ILE A 465 16.81 -7.44 -8.40
CA ILE A 465 17.59 -6.25 -8.03
C ILE A 465 16.84 -5.49 -6.95
N VAL A 466 17.56 -4.79 -6.07
CA VAL A 466 16.99 -3.90 -5.05
C VAL A 466 17.51 -2.48 -5.25
N ALA A 467 16.79 -1.48 -4.74
CA ALA A 467 17.27 -0.11 -4.76
C ALA A 467 18.54 0.01 -3.90
N CYS A 468 19.55 0.74 -4.39
CA CYS A 468 20.74 1.04 -3.60
C CYS A 468 20.34 1.81 -2.32
N ARG A 469 21.01 1.49 -1.21
CA ARG A 469 20.81 2.16 0.08
C ARG A 469 21.53 3.49 0.20
#